data_AF-R7RVE4-F1
#
_entry.id   AF-R7RVE4-F1
#
_cell.length_a   1.000
_cell.length_b   1.000
_cell.length_c   1.000
_cell.angle_alpha   90.00
_cell.angle_beta   90.00
_cell.angle_gamma   90.00
#
_symmetry.space_group_name_H-M   'P 1'
#
loop_
_entity.id
_entity.type
_entity.pdbx_description
1 polymer ?
#
loop_
_entity_poly.entity_id
_entity_poly.type
_entity_poly.pdbx_seq_one_letter_code
_entity_poly.pdbx_strand_id
1 'polypeptide(L)' 'TNEHGPNSTNPPPDVINEEEEWEVDKIQDTKWRRLEGSRSQALHFLVHYAGYDDSENQWRPHTEFHDDDQ' A
#
# COMPACT_ATOMS: atom_id res chain seq x y z
N THR A 1 -5.48 8.80 -28.10
CA THR A 1 -6.14 9.20 -26.85
C THR A 1 -5.69 8.26 -25.76
N ASN A 2 -4.63 8.66 -25.04
CA ASN A 2 -4.32 8.14 -23.71
C ASN A 2 -4.17 9.40 -22.85
N GLU A 3 -5.28 9.75 -22.22
CA GLU A 3 -5.45 10.93 -21.39
C GLU A 3 -4.71 10.74 -20.06
N HIS A 4 -3.48 11.21 -19.98
CA HIS A 4 -2.90 11.63 -18.70
C HIS A 4 -2.54 13.11 -18.88
N GLY A 5 -3.33 13.98 -18.24
CA GLY A 5 -3.10 15.42 -18.27
C GLY A 5 -1.70 15.79 -17.76
N PRO A 6 -1.21 16.99 -18.04
CA PRO A 6 0.19 17.39 -17.85
C PRO A 6 0.66 17.55 -16.38
N ASN A 7 0.09 16.82 -15.40
CA ASN A 7 0.47 16.93 -13.98
C ASN A 7 0.19 15.66 -13.15
N SER A 8 0.49 14.47 -13.65
CA SER A 8 0.62 13.30 -12.75
C SER A 8 2.02 13.28 -12.15
N THR A 9 2.27 14.16 -11.18
CA THR A 9 3.49 14.20 -10.33
C THR A 9 3.49 13.06 -9.30
N ASN A 10 2.85 11.94 -9.60
CA ASN A 10 2.87 10.81 -8.70
C ASN A 10 4.18 10.05 -8.88
N PRO A 11 4.85 9.69 -7.77
CA PRO A 11 6.04 8.85 -7.86
C PRO A 11 5.65 7.52 -8.52
N PRO A 12 6.45 7.03 -9.49
CA PRO A 12 6.26 5.68 -9.99
C PRO A 12 6.43 4.67 -8.84
N PRO A 13 5.67 3.57 -8.82
CA PRO A 13 5.91 2.49 -7.86
C PRO A 13 7.32 1.91 -8.08
N ASP A 14 8.00 1.58 -7.00
CA ASP A 14 9.19 0.75 -7.05
C ASP A 14 8.76 -0.71 -7.21
N VAL A 15 9.46 -1.48 -8.04
CA VAL A 15 9.16 -2.90 -8.22
C VAL A 15 10.16 -3.69 -7.41
N ILE A 16 9.76 -4.06 -6.20
CA ILE A 16 10.56 -4.85 -5.28
C ILE A 16 9.95 -6.26 -5.26
N ASN A 17 10.78 -7.29 -5.40
CA ASN A 17 10.33 -8.68 -5.49
C ASN A 17 9.27 -8.97 -6.58
N GLU A 18 9.31 -8.26 -7.71
CA GLU A 18 8.32 -8.37 -8.81
C GLU A 18 6.91 -7.88 -8.41
N GLU A 19 6.78 -7.22 -7.27
CA GLU A 19 5.54 -6.61 -6.77
C GLU A 19 5.66 -5.07 -6.81
N GLU A 20 4.58 -4.39 -7.18
CA GLU A 20 4.52 -2.92 -7.18
C GLU A 20 4.41 -2.42 -5.72
N GLU A 21 5.47 -1.77 -5.24
CA GLU A 21 5.56 -1.11 -3.93
C GLU A 21 5.55 0.41 -4.12
N TRP A 22 4.62 1.10 -3.47
CA TRP A 22 4.52 2.56 -3.53
C TRP A 22 5.09 3.16 -2.24
N GLU A 23 5.75 4.32 -2.36
CA GLU A 23 6.29 5.05 -1.20
C GLU A 23 5.17 5.42 -0.22
N VAL A 24 5.27 4.89 1.00
CA VAL A 24 4.34 5.17 2.09
C VAL A 24 4.73 6.48 2.76
N ASP A 25 3.87 7.51 2.65
CA ASP A 25 4.03 8.75 3.42
C ASP A 25 3.78 8.48 4.91
N LYS A 26 2.64 7.85 5.20
CA LYS A 26 2.24 7.51 6.58
C LYS A 26 1.22 6.40 6.62
N ILE A 27 1.12 5.77 7.78
CA ILE A 27 0.00 4.90 8.11
C ILE A 27 -1.12 5.77 8.69
N GLN A 28 -2.23 5.91 7.97
CA GLN A 28 -3.38 6.70 8.45
C GLN A 28 -4.18 5.97 9.52
N ASP A 29 -4.34 4.66 9.39
CA ASP A 29 -5.13 3.86 10.32
C ASP A 29 -4.59 2.43 10.42
N THR A 30 -4.97 1.74 11.49
CA THR A 30 -4.56 0.37 11.75
C THR A 30 -5.75 -0.42 12.25
N LYS A 31 -6.08 -1.51 11.56
CA LYS A 31 -7.28 -2.30 11.87
C LYS A 31 -7.00 -3.80 11.79
N TRP A 32 -7.52 -4.53 12.76
CA TRP A 32 -7.57 -5.99 12.72
C TRP A 32 -8.66 -6.46 11.76
N ARG A 33 -8.27 -7.15 10.68
CA ARG A 33 -9.22 -7.76 9.72
C ARG A 33 -8.91 -9.25 9.58
N ARG A 34 -9.91 -10.04 9.20
CA ARG A 34 -9.69 -11.46 8.91
C ARG A 34 -8.83 -11.59 7.66
N LEU A 35 -7.84 -12.47 7.73
CA LEU A 35 -7.07 -12.86 6.55
C LEU A 35 -7.98 -13.63 5.60
N GLU A 36 -7.88 -13.32 4.31
CA GLU A 36 -8.62 -14.07 3.29
C GLU A 36 -8.22 -15.55 3.34
N GLY A 37 -9.21 -16.44 3.33
CA GLY A 37 -8.96 -17.88 3.45
C GLY A 37 -8.59 -18.38 4.86
N SER A 38 -8.52 -17.53 5.87
CA SER A 38 -8.15 -17.90 7.24
C SER A 38 -9.18 -17.50 8.30
N ARG A 39 -9.24 -18.26 9.40
CA ARG A 39 -10.04 -17.89 10.58
C ARG A 39 -9.33 -16.88 11.48
N SER A 40 -8.04 -16.66 11.24
CA SER A 40 -7.19 -15.74 11.99
C SER A 40 -7.40 -14.30 11.54
N GLN A 41 -7.21 -13.37 12.47
CA GLN A 41 -7.16 -11.94 12.17
C GLN A 41 -5.71 -11.51 12.02
N ALA A 42 -5.44 -10.67 11.04
CA ALA A 42 -4.18 -9.97 10.90
C ALA A 42 -4.39 -8.47 11.01
N LEU A 43 -3.35 -7.82 11.50
CA LEU A 43 -3.26 -6.37 11.48
C LEU A 43 -3.16 -5.93 10.02
N HIS A 44 -3.99 -4.98 9.62
CA HIS A 44 -3.91 -4.31 8.34
C HIS A 44 -3.66 -2.83 8.59
N PHE A 45 -2.81 -2.24 7.76
CA PHE A 45 -2.47 -0.84 7.79
C PHE A 45 -3.12 -0.13 6.61
N LEU A 46 -3.74 1.00 6.89
CA LEU A 46 -4.19 1.91 5.84
C LEU A 46 -3.00 2.75 5.42
N VAL A 47 -2.42 2.34 4.30
CA VAL A 47 -1.25 2.97 3.71
C VAL A 47 -1.69 4.20 2.96
N HIS A 48 -1.10 5.34 3.30
CA HIS A 48 -1.23 6.56 2.53
C HIS A 48 0.02 6.77 1.70
N TYR A 49 -0.16 6.86 0.38
CA TYR A 49 0.93 6.98 -0.57
C TYR A 49 1.35 8.44 -0.75
N ALA A 50 2.65 8.69 -0.74
CA ALA A 50 3.20 10.03 -0.90
C ALA A 50 2.86 10.60 -2.28
N GLY A 51 2.26 11.79 -2.32
CA GLY A 51 1.83 12.44 -3.56
C GLY A 51 0.44 12.04 -4.06
N TYR A 52 -0.16 10.98 -3.49
CA TYR A 52 -1.52 10.54 -3.81
C TYR A 52 -2.53 11.11 -2.80
N ASP A 53 -3.78 11.25 -3.25
CA ASP A 53 -4.90 11.66 -2.39
C ASP A 53 -5.32 10.50 -1.45
N ASP A 54 -6.02 10.78 -0.35
CA ASP A 54 -6.51 9.74 0.57
C ASP A 54 -7.50 8.76 -0.08
N SER A 55 -8.08 9.15 -1.22
CA SER A 55 -8.87 8.28 -2.09
C SER A 55 -8.12 7.04 -2.58
N GLU A 56 -6.79 7.12 -2.68
CA GLU A 56 -5.91 6.04 -3.18
C GLU A 56 -5.35 5.18 -2.03
N ASN A 57 -5.76 5.43 -0.79
CA ASN A 57 -5.26 4.69 0.37
C ASN A 57 -5.71 3.24 0.31
N GLN A 58 -4.74 2.33 0.46
CA GLN A 58 -5.00 0.89 0.42
C GLN A 58 -4.70 0.22 1.76
N TRP A 59 -5.50 -0.80 2.07
CA TRP A 59 -5.31 -1.58 3.28
C TRP A 59 -4.38 -2.77 3.01
N ARG A 60 -3.15 -2.69 3.49
CA ARG A 60 -2.13 -3.74 3.34
C ARG A 60 -1.98 -4.53 4.64
N PRO A 61 -2.01 -5.87 4.62
CA PRO A 61 -1.72 -6.68 5.81
C PRO A 61 -0.30 -6.44 6.32
N HIS A 62 -0.11 -6.50 7.64
CA HIS A 62 1.20 -6.41 8.28
C HIS A 62 2.20 -7.45 7.79
N THR A 63 1.73 -8.58 7.25
CA THR A 63 2.59 -9.60 6.65
C THR A 63 3.37 -9.11 5.43
N GLU A 64 2.90 -8.09 4.72
CA GLU A 64 3.65 -7.46 3.62
C GLU A 64 4.79 -6.54 4.13
N PHE A 65 4.74 -6.14 5.39
CA PHE A 65 5.78 -5.34 6.04
C PHE A 65 6.70 -6.18 6.93
N HIS A 66 6.54 -7.50 6.93
CA HIS A 66 7.56 -8.38 7.49
C HIS A 66 8.70 -8.39 6.49
N ASP A 67 9.65 -7.50 6.72
CA ASP A 67 11.01 -7.57 6.18
C ASP A 67 11.52 -8.98 6.50
N ASP A 68 11.52 -9.88 5.52
CA ASP A 68 12.26 -11.16 5.62
C ASP A 68 13.75 -10.81 5.47
N ASP A 69 14.29 -10.01 6.39
CA ASP A 69 15.72 -9.81 6.58
C ASP A 69 16.15 -10.69 7.75
N GLN A 70 16.98 -11.67 7.40
CA GLN A 70 17.33 -12.86 8.16
C GLN A 70 18.76 -12.76 8.68
#